data_AF-D9S531-F1
#
_entry.id   AF-D9S531-F1
#
_cell.length_a   1.000
_cell.length_b   1.000
_cell.length_c   1.000
_cell.angle_alpha   90.00
_cell.angle_beta   90.00
_cell.angle_gamma   90.00
#
_symmetry.space_group_name_H-M   'P 1'
#
loop_
_entity.id
_entity.type
_entity.pdbx_description
1 polymer ?
#
loop_
_entity_poly.entity_id
_entity_poly.type
_entity_poly.pdbx_seq_one_letter_code
_entity_poly.pdbx_strand_id
1 'polypeptide(L)'
;MQYSSKLLGFNEKKIKPLSWSFLPPSKKAKNSPTTRMPKRIRHRRNFGPNKASILEFFAFLRKKSAQSVHCHILTLQEYIFAGNAKTPAFFACRRPEVNMNRSEFIAMAKDVHEHPEHLADYRKIYKNVYPFSDGIFKMLIANEAKPERTVKFLNAMLGLTGDKAIKTYTLGVPENPGVLNDKTAIFDIYGTTQAGEPVLIEVQQNFNTLFVDRLIYYTARVISRTVKKAQDYNLPHIYVLSILTENQFPRERDTYLHHAQLVRNRHLFYSKLDIYLVELEKFFAIEDRTLPENREQSDRAEMLRIFRDVLEDKDIPEEKLKRLLDKDFANDVSFKGYTDETLLNEVDGMTDMLYEKQGSYLQGKDDERNEIAIAMLAEGDSIEKIARVTKLSENDVRKLQAEQVRETASA
;
A
#
# COMPACT_ATOMS: atom_id res chain seq x y z
N MET A 1 14.31 -45.42 -28.24
CA MET A 1 14.11 -46.87 -28.37
C MET A 1 13.48 -47.41 -27.10
N GLN A 2 12.29 -48.01 -27.26
CA GLN A 2 11.59 -49.03 -26.47
C GLN A 2 11.51 -48.98 -24.93
N TYR A 3 10.24 -48.88 -24.52
CA TYR A 3 9.61 -49.28 -23.27
C TYR A 3 9.92 -50.71 -22.81
N SER A 4 9.84 -50.93 -21.48
CA SER A 4 9.41 -52.21 -20.92
C SER A 4 8.51 -51.97 -19.69
N SER A 5 7.28 -52.44 -19.83
CA SER A 5 6.20 -52.53 -18.85
C SER A 5 6.37 -53.72 -17.91
N LYS A 6 6.02 -53.58 -16.63
CA LYS A 6 5.39 -54.67 -15.86
C LYS A 6 4.41 -54.12 -14.83
N LEU A 7 3.15 -54.49 -15.06
CA LEU A 7 1.96 -54.33 -14.22
C LEU A 7 2.07 -55.05 -12.87
N LEU A 8 1.28 -54.57 -11.90
CA LEU A 8 0.45 -55.27 -10.89
C LEU A 8 -0.05 -54.17 -9.91
N GLY A 9 -1.30 -53.93 -9.57
CA GLY A 9 -2.61 -54.49 -9.87
C GLY A 9 -3.64 -53.67 -9.06
N PHE A 10 -4.75 -53.28 -9.70
CA PHE A 10 -5.85 -52.50 -9.14
C PHE A 10 -6.62 -53.26 -8.04
N ASN A 11 -7.14 -52.55 -7.04
CA ASN A 11 -8.31 -52.99 -6.27
C ASN A 11 -9.22 -51.81 -5.92
N GLU A 12 -10.17 -51.52 -6.81
CA GLU A 12 -11.26 -50.57 -6.61
C GLU A 12 -12.33 -51.18 -5.68
N LYS A 13 -12.46 -50.63 -4.46
CA LYS A 13 -13.67 -50.84 -3.64
C LYS A 13 -14.63 -49.67 -3.84
N LYS A 14 -15.76 -49.99 -4.48
CA LYS A 14 -16.98 -49.20 -4.64
C LYS A 14 -17.38 -48.49 -3.34
N ILE A 15 -17.45 -47.15 -3.36
CA ILE A 15 -18.19 -46.36 -2.37
C ILE A 15 -19.39 -45.74 -3.09
N LYS A 16 -20.60 -46.05 -2.59
CA LYS A 16 -21.89 -45.60 -3.13
C LYS A 16 -22.09 -44.09 -2.88
N PRO A 17 -22.77 -43.34 -3.78
CA PRO A 17 -23.09 -41.94 -3.56
C PRO A 17 -24.20 -41.78 -2.50
N LEU A 18 -23.95 -40.98 -1.45
CA LEU A 18 -25.01 -40.52 -0.54
C LEU A 18 -25.79 -39.38 -1.18
N SER A 19 -27.07 -39.64 -1.45
CA SER A 19 -28.08 -38.64 -1.80
C SER A 19 -28.40 -37.76 -0.59
N TRP A 20 -28.33 -36.44 -0.73
CA TRP A 20 -28.86 -35.48 0.24
C TRP A 20 -30.32 -35.16 -0.13
N SER A 21 -31.25 -35.66 0.68
CA SER A 21 -32.68 -35.33 0.60
C SER A 21 -32.97 -34.03 1.36
N PHE A 22 -33.69 -33.12 0.70
CA PHE A 22 -34.30 -31.92 1.27
C PHE A 22 -35.41 -32.32 2.28
N LEU A 23 -35.44 -31.65 3.44
CA LEU A 23 -36.59 -31.60 4.34
C LEU A 23 -36.78 -30.16 4.87
N PRO A 24 -38.00 -29.58 4.84
CA PRO A 24 -38.29 -28.25 5.39
C PRO A 24 -39.03 -28.37 6.76
N PRO A 25 -39.58 -27.27 7.33
CA PRO A 25 -39.05 -26.52 8.47
C PRO A 25 -39.76 -26.82 9.81
N SER A 26 -39.14 -26.48 10.95
CA SER A 26 -39.82 -26.48 12.27
C SER A 26 -39.88 -25.09 12.91
N LYS A 27 -41.07 -24.75 13.41
CA LYS A 27 -41.48 -23.48 14.02
C LYS A 27 -41.44 -23.58 15.55
N LYS A 28 -41.10 -22.43 16.17
CA LYS A 28 -41.45 -21.94 17.54
C LYS A 28 -40.75 -22.56 18.75
N ALA A 29 -40.05 -21.68 19.48
CA ALA A 29 -40.25 -21.51 20.92
C ALA A 29 -40.03 -20.03 21.30
N LYS A 30 -41.06 -19.42 21.91
CA LYS A 30 -41.03 -18.11 22.59
C LYS A 30 -40.35 -18.31 23.95
N ASN A 31 -39.55 -17.34 24.40
CA ASN A 31 -39.64 -16.71 25.72
C ASN A 31 -38.57 -15.60 25.88
N SER A 32 -39.04 -14.40 26.21
CA SER A 32 -38.26 -13.26 26.69
C SER A 32 -37.88 -13.44 28.17
N PRO A 33 -36.89 -12.69 28.69
CA PRO A 33 -37.27 -11.41 29.30
C PRO A 33 -36.33 -10.23 28.96
N THR A 34 -36.98 -9.08 28.98
CA THR A 34 -36.51 -7.70 28.93
C THR A 34 -35.33 -7.37 29.86
N THR A 35 -34.32 -6.68 29.31
CA THR A 35 -33.42 -5.83 30.11
C THR A 35 -33.21 -4.49 29.42
N ARG A 36 -33.32 -3.43 30.22
CA ARG A 36 -33.50 -2.02 29.89
C ARG A 36 -32.31 -1.40 29.14
N MET A 37 -32.60 -0.63 28.09
CA MET A 37 -31.71 0.42 27.57
C MET A 37 -31.94 1.72 28.35
N PRO A 38 -30.90 2.48 28.73
CA PRO A 38 -31.07 3.78 29.40
C PRO A 38 -31.47 4.87 28.41
N LYS A 39 -32.51 5.62 28.78
CA LYS A 39 -33.02 6.83 28.10
C LYS A 39 -31.94 7.92 28.09
N ARG A 40 -31.52 8.38 26.90
CA ARG A 40 -30.80 9.67 26.76
C ARG A 40 -31.79 10.83 26.87
N ILE A 41 -31.53 11.68 27.85
CA ILE A 41 -32.21 12.94 28.14
C ILE A 41 -32.02 13.88 26.94
N ARG A 42 -33.13 14.38 26.37
CA ARG A 42 -33.13 15.50 25.41
C ARG A 42 -33.04 16.81 26.19
N HIS A 43 -31.92 17.52 26.07
CA HIS A 43 -31.88 18.96 26.30
C HIS A 43 -31.82 19.67 24.95
N ARG A 44 -32.96 20.26 24.56
CA ARG A 44 -33.01 21.31 23.54
C ARG A 44 -32.43 22.58 24.16
N ARG A 45 -31.29 23.06 23.66
CA ARG A 45 -30.94 24.49 23.72
C ARG A 45 -30.86 25.00 22.29
N ASN A 46 -31.80 25.86 21.95
CA ASN A 46 -31.76 26.68 20.74
C ASN A 46 -30.58 27.65 20.84
N PHE A 47 -29.63 27.56 19.92
CA PHE A 47 -28.73 28.66 19.60
C PHE A 47 -28.89 28.94 18.11
N GLY A 48 -29.66 29.98 17.78
CA GLY A 48 -29.61 30.61 16.46
C GLY A 48 -28.35 31.46 16.36
N PRO A 49 -27.70 31.58 15.18
CA PRO A 49 -26.47 32.35 15.06
C PRO A 49 -26.78 33.85 15.17
N ASN A 50 -26.09 34.50 16.10
CA ASN A 50 -26.14 35.94 16.29
C ASN A 50 -25.45 36.62 15.11
N LYS A 51 -26.13 37.53 14.39
CA LYS A 51 -25.65 38.15 13.13
C LYS A 51 -24.28 38.85 13.26
N ALA A 52 -23.84 39.17 14.47
CA ALA A 52 -22.55 39.79 14.76
C ALA A 52 -21.34 38.83 14.58
N SER A 53 -21.49 37.52 14.80
CA SER A 53 -20.36 36.57 14.66
C SER A 53 -20.07 36.18 13.22
N ILE A 54 -21.04 36.33 12.33
CA ILE A 54 -20.89 36.02 10.90
C ILE A 54 -20.11 37.12 10.18
N LEU A 55 -20.33 38.40 10.53
CA LEU A 55 -19.55 39.50 9.95
C LEU A 55 -18.07 39.47 10.40
N GLU A 56 -17.78 39.09 11.64
CA GLU A 56 -16.40 38.91 12.11
C GLU A 56 -15.73 37.69 11.46
N PHE A 57 -16.48 36.61 11.21
CA PHE A 57 -15.98 35.45 10.47
C PHE A 57 -15.68 35.79 9.00
N PHE A 58 -16.52 36.59 8.33
CA PHE A 58 -16.25 37.06 6.96
C PHE A 58 -15.13 38.11 6.90
N ALA A 59 -14.95 38.94 7.93
CA ALA A 59 -13.80 39.84 8.04
C ALA A 59 -12.48 39.07 8.27
N PHE A 60 -12.52 38.00 9.07
CA PHE A 60 -11.40 37.07 9.28
C PHE A 60 -11.04 36.30 7.99
N LEU A 61 -12.04 35.81 7.25
CA LEU A 61 -11.82 35.17 5.95
C LEU A 61 -11.29 36.14 4.88
N ARG A 62 -11.75 37.41 4.86
CA ARG A 62 -11.19 38.46 3.99
C ARG A 62 -9.74 38.82 4.34
N LYS A 63 -9.37 38.80 5.63
CA LYS A 63 -7.97 39.04 6.06
C LYS A 63 -7.04 37.88 5.70
N LYS A 64 -7.51 36.62 5.82
CA LYS A 64 -6.73 35.44 5.37
C LYS A 64 -6.68 35.30 3.84
N SER A 65 -7.73 35.70 3.10
CA SER A 65 -7.69 35.69 1.64
C SER A 65 -6.78 36.78 1.07
N ALA A 66 -6.63 37.94 1.74
CA ALA A 66 -5.75 39.00 1.25
C ALA A 66 -4.24 38.67 1.37
N GLN A 67 -3.84 37.79 2.29
CA GLN A 67 -2.43 37.36 2.45
C GLN A 67 -2.04 36.11 1.63
N SER A 68 -3.01 35.43 1.02
CA SER A 68 -2.76 34.19 0.23
C SER A 68 -3.13 34.28 -1.25
N VAL A 69 -3.69 35.40 -1.73
CA VAL A 69 -4.27 35.48 -3.09
C VAL A 69 -3.39 36.23 -4.11
N HIS A 70 -2.17 36.66 -3.75
CA HIS A 70 -1.27 37.29 -4.72
C HIS A 70 -0.46 36.31 -5.59
N CYS A 71 -0.73 34.99 -5.54
CA CYS A 71 -0.02 34.01 -6.37
C CYS A 71 -0.92 32.96 -7.08
N HIS A 72 -2.26 33.08 -6.98
CA HIS A 72 -3.19 32.08 -7.56
C HIS A 72 -4.29 32.65 -8.46
N ILE A 73 -4.13 33.88 -8.96
CA ILE A 73 -4.99 34.42 -10.02
C ILE A 73 -4.10 34.75 -11.23
N LEU A 74 -3.43 33.75 -11.79
CA LEU A 74 -2.80 33.86 -13.13
C LEU A 74 -2.73 32.51 -13.87
N THR A 75 -3.42 31.45 -13.44
CA THR A 75 -3.28 30.12 -14.06
C THR A 75 -4.54 29.56 -14.71
N LEU A 76 -5.67 30.29 -14.73
CA LEU A 76 -6.92 29.81 -15.34
C LEU A 76 -7.44 30.64 -16.52
N GLN A 77 -6.79 31.76 -16.85
CA GLN A 77 -7.21 32.62 -17.96
C GLN A 77 -6.34 32.45 -19.23
N GLU A 78 -5.15 31.84 -19.11
CA GLU A 78 -4.25 31.57 -20.25
C GLU A 78 -4.44 30.17 -20.86
N TYR A 79 -5.15 29.25 -20.19
CA TYR A 79 -5.35 27.88 -20.69
C TYR A 79 -6.46 27.75 -21.76
N ILE A 80 -7.22 28.81 -22.03
CA ILE A 80 -8.33 28.81 -23.02
C ILE A 80 -7.95 29.57 -24.32
N PHE A 81 -6.81 30.27 -24.35
CA PHE A 81 -6.36 31.07 -25.49
C PHE A 81 -4.86 30.92 -25.78
N ALA A 82 -4.38 29.70 -26.05
CA ALA A 82 -3.07 29.51 -26.68
C ALA A 82 -3.00 28.18 -27.42
N GLY A 83 -3.47 28.20 -28.68
CA GLY A 83 -3.02 27.24 -29.67
C GLY A 83 -1.59 27.57 -30.09
N ASN A 84 -0.75 26.54 -30.19
CA ASN A 84 0.60 26.51 -30.74
C ASN A 84 1.76 27.15 -29.94
N ALA A 85 2.73 26.26 -29.69
CA ALA A 85 4.19 26.46 -29.68
C ALA A 85 4.91 26.85 -28.36
N LYS A 86 5.83 25.93 -28.01
CA LYS A 86 7.09 26.04 -27.24
C LYS A 86 7.01 26.04 -25.71
N THR A 87 7.77 25.08 -25.17
CA THR A 87 8.31 24.88 -23.82
C THR A 87 8.05 25.98 -22.77
N PRO A 88 7.57 25.63 -21.56
CA PRO A 88 7.39 26.60 -20.50
C PRO A 88 8.73 26.95 -19.86
N ALA A 89 9.15 28.21 -20.01
CA ALA A 89 10.25 28.79 -19.25
C ALA A 89 9.83 28.94 -17.77
N PHE A 90 10.46 28.18 -16.88
CA PHE A 90 10.32 28.35 -15.43
C PHE A 90 10.97 29.67 -15.00
N PHE A 91 10.15 30.66 -14.61
CA PHE A 91 10.61 31.88 -13.96
C PHE A 91 11.14 31.57 -12.55
N ALA A 92 12.43 31.82 -12.35
CA ALA A 92 13.12 31.72 -11.07
C ALA A 92 12.67 32.85 -10.12
N CYS A 93 11.66 32.57 -9.30
CA CYS A 93 11.45 33.29 -8.04
C CYS A 93 12.06 32.41 -6.94
N ARG A 94 13.09 32.91 -6.22
CA ARG A 94 13.70 32.19 -5.08
C ARG A 94 12.63 31.94 -4.02
N ARG A 95 12.02 30.76 -4.07
CA ARG A 95 11.18 30.24 -2.99
C ARG A 95 12.11 29.70 -1.88
N PRO A 96 11.69 29.75 -0.61
CA PRO A 96 12.36 28.97 0.44
C PRO A 96 12.47 27.52 -0.03
N GLU A 97 13.57 26.83 0.31
CA GLU A 97 13.80 25.42 -0.02
C GLU A 97 12.50 24.64 0.23
N VAL A 98 11.83 24.26 -0.87
CA VAL A 98 10.58 23.51 -0.79
C VAL A 98 11.01 22.06 -0.66
N ASN A 99 10.44 21.33 0.28
CA ASN A 99 10.71 19.90 0.35
C ASN A 99 9.77 19.14 -0.56
N MET A 100 10.25 18.00 -1.05
CA MET A 100 9.59 17.24 -2.08
C MET A 100 8.51 16.35 -1.48
N ASN A 101 7.25 16.61 -1.84
CA ASN A 101 6.17 15.66 -1.56
C ASN A 101 6.13 14.54 -2.61
N ARG A 102 5.28 13.53 -2.37
CA ARG A 102 5.14 12.37 -3.26
C ARG A 102 4.84 12.73 -4.72
N SER A 103 3.95 13.69 -4.94
CA SER A 103 3.53 14.08 -6.29
C SER A 103 4.64 14.83 -7.03
N GLU A 104 5.36 15.68 -6.31
CA GLU A 104 6.55 16.39 -6.82
C GLU A 104 7.69 15.42 -7.14
N PHE A 105 7.89 14.40 -6.30
CA PHE A 105 8.89 13.37 -6.55
C PHE A 105 8.56 12.51 -7.76
N ILE A 106 7.30 12.13 -7.95
CA ILE A 106 6.86 11.43 -9.17
C ILE A 106 7.04 12.31 -10.41
N ALA A 107 6.75 13.61 -10.31
CA ALA A 107 6.96 14.54 -11.42
C ALA A 107 8.44 14.71 -11.76
N MET A 108 9.29 14.87 -10.74
CA MET A 108 10.74 14.88 -10.89
C MET A 108 11.23 13.59 -11.55
N ALA A 109 10.80 12.42 -11.07
CA ALA A 109 11.26 11.15 -11.61
C ALA A 109 10.95 11.04 -13.12
N LYS A 110 9.75 11.41 -13.55
CA LYS A 110 9.39 11.40 -14.98
C LYS A 110 10.26 12.36 -15.81
N ASP A 111 10.44 13.59 -15.32
CA ASP A 111 11.25 14.60 -16.01
C ASP A 111 12.73 14.18 -16.09
N VAL A 112 13.30 13.69 -15.00
CA VAL A 112 14.70 13.23 -14.92
C VAL A 112 14.94 11.95 -15.73
N HIS A 113 13.93 11.07 -15.85
CA HIS A 113 14.03 9.89 -16.70
C HIS A 113 14.16 10.28 -18.19
N GLU A 114 13.41 11.28 -18.64
CA GLU A 114 13.49 11.81 -20.01
C GLU A 114 14.72 12.71 -20.21
N HIS A 115 15.11 13.45 -19.16
CA HIS A 115 16.16 14.46 -19.15
C HIS A 115 17.06 14.35 -17.91
N PRO A 116 18.02 13.38 -17.87
CA PRO A 116 18.86 13.14 -16.70
C PRO A 116 19.63 14.37 -16.20
N GLU A 117 19.95 15.30 -17.09
CA GLU A 117 20.62 16.56 -16.79
C GLU A 117 19.82 17.49 -15.86
N HIS A 118 18.49 17.36 -15.84
CA HIS A 118 17.61 18.19 -14.99
C HIS A 118 17.77 17.86 -13.50
N LEU A 119 18.34 16.70 -13.13
CA LEU A 119 18.56 16.32 -11.73
C LEU A 119 19.33 17.40 -10.96
N ALA A 120 20.30 18.05 -11.61
CA ALA A 120 21.09 19.12 -11.01
C ALA A 120 20.24 20.34 -10.59
N ASP A 121 19.13 20.61 -11.29
CA ASP A 121 18.24 21.71 -10.96
C ASP A 121 17.31 21.36 -9.80
N TYR A 122 16.81 20.13 -9.74
CA TYR A 122 16.03 19.66 -8.59
C TYR A 122 16.83 19.72 -7.29
N ARG A 123 18.12 19.39 -7.32
CA ARG A 123 19.01 19.46 -6.14
C ARG A 123 19.27 20.88 -5.65
N LYS A 124 19.03 21.90 -6.48
CA LYS A 124 19.08 23.31 -6.07
C LYS A 124 17.77 23.77 -5.44
N ILE A 125 16.66 23.11 -5.75
CA ILE A 125 15.31 23.48 -5.30
C ILE A 125 14.96 22.73 -4.00
N TYR A 126 15.28 21.44 -3.94
CA TYR A 126 14.88 20.53 -2.89
C TYR A 126 16.07 20.12 -2.01
N LYS A 127 15.89 20.22 -0.70
CA LYS A 127 16.89 19.81 0.30
C LYS A 127 16.90 18.30 0.53
N ASN A 128 15.71 17.72 0.59
CA ASN A 128 15.46 16.35 0.99
C ASN A 128 14.82 15.55 -0.14
N VAL A 129 15.26 14.31 -0.30
CA VAL A 129 14.65 13.33 -1.21
C VAL A 129 13.43 12.68 -0.53
N TYR A 130 12.45 12.26 -1.33
CA TYR A 130 11.28 11.56 -0.82
C TYR A 130 11.65 10.18 -0.25
N PRO A 131 11.54 9.96 1.08
CA PRO A 131 12.09 8.79 1.76
C PRO A 131 11.24 7.52 1.59
N PHE A 132 10.06 7.62 0.99
CA PHE A 132 9.15 6.50 0.78
C PHE A 132 9.14 6.00 -0.67
N SER A 133 10.16 6.35 -1.47
CA SER A 133 10.49 5.62 -2.70
C SER A 133 11.14 4.25 -2.35
N ASP A 134 11.12 3.23 -3.21
CA ASP A 134 11.53 1.87 -2.81
C ASP A 134 13.02 1.85 -2.48
N GLY A 135 13.83 2.32 -3.42
CA GLY A 135 15.27 2.32 -3.27
C GLY A 135 15.71 3.28 -2.18
N ILE A 136 15.13 4.48 -2.10
CA ILE A 136 15.48 5.44 -1.05
C ILE A 136 15.08 4.90 0.33
N PHE A 137 13.88 4.31 0.47
CA PHE A 137 13.45 3.71 1.72
C PHE A 137 14.37 2.55 2.12
N LYS A 138 14.71 1.65 1.19
CA LYS A 138 15.64 0.55 1.43
C LYS A 138 17.02 1.07 1.82
N MET A 139 17.54 2.09 1.15
CA MET A 139 18.81 2.71 1.52
C MET A 139 18.79 3.39 2.90
N LEU A 140 17.66 3.98 3.29
CA LEU A 140 17.52 4.67 4.57
C LEU A 140 17.33 3.70 5.73
N ILE A 141 16.47 2.69 5.56
CA ILE A 141 16.03 1.78 6.62
C ILE A 141 16.73 0.43 6.55
N ALA A 142 16.95 -0.15 5.39
CA ALA A 142 17.65 -1.42 5.22
C ALA A 142 19.15 -1.18 5.02
N ASN A 143 19.77 -0.42 5.92
CA ASN A 143 21.17 0.01 5.80
C ASN A 143 22.10 -0.82 6.71
N GLU A 144 22.96 -1.65 6.12
CA GLU A 144 23.92 -2.47 6.88
C GLU A 144 24.95 -1.65 7.69
N ALA A 145 25.24 -0.41 7.27
CA ALA A 145 26.12 0.49 8.01
C ALA A 145 25.43 1.12 9.24
N LYS A 146 24.10 1.08 9.31
CA LYS A 146 23.30 1.63 10.42
C LYS A 146 22.28 0.62 10.96
N PRO A 147 22.73 -0.55 11.45
CA PRO A 147 21.83 -1.65 11.80
C PRO A 147 20.88 -1.33 12.97
N GLU A 148 21.28 -0.43 13.87
CA GLU A 148 20.43 0.01 14.98
C GLU A 148 19.19 0.75 14.49
N ARG A 149 19.32 1.58 13.44
CA ARG A 149 18.18 2.28 12.81
C ARG A 149 17.15 1.29 12.30
N THR A 150 17.61 0.30 11.53
CA THR A 150 16.78 -0.77 10.96
C THR A 150 16.01 -1.47 12.07
N VAL A 151 16.70 -1.91 13.12
CA VAL A 151 16.10 -2.64 14.24
C VAL A 151 15.07 -1.78 14.98
N LYS A 152 15.38 -0.51 15.29
CA LYS A 152 14.44 0.42 15.94
C LYS A 152 13.20 0.64 15.09
N PHE A 153 13.39 0.89 13.79
CA PHE A 153 12.30 1.11 12.85
C PHE A 153 11.36 -0.11 12.79
N LEU A 154 11.92 -1.31 12.60
CA LEU A 154 11.14 -2.54 12.50
C LEU A 154 10.41 -2.89 13.80
N ASN A 155 11.08 -2.74 14.94
CA ASN A 155 10.46 -2.94 16.25
C ASN A 155 9.31 -1.96 16.49
N ALA A 156 9.46 -0.68 16.10
CA ALA A 156 8.38 0.30 16.20
C ALA A 156 7.19 -0.06 15.30
N MET A 157 7.44 -0.44 14.03
CA MET A 157 6.40 -0.85 13.09
C MET A 157 5.57 -2.03 13.62
N LEU A 158 6.22 -3.01 14.23
CA LEU A 158 5.56 -4.20 14.76
C LEU A 158 5.12 -4.08 16.23
N GLY A 159 5.51 -3.00 16.93
CA GLY A 159 5.27 -2.85 18.37
C GLY A 159 5.98 -3.90 19.23
N LEU A 160 7.16 -4.38 18.79
CA LEU A 160 7.90 -5.45 19.47
C LEU A 160 8.83 -4.89 20.54
N THR A 161 8.77 -5.49 21.74
CA THR A 161 9.56 -5.10 22.90
C THR A 161 10.01 -6.33 23.71
N GLY A 162 11.03 -6.18 24.54
CA GLY A 162 11.52 -7.26 25.41
C GLY A 162 11.96 -8.48 24.59
N ASP A 163 11.51 -9.68 24.99
CA ASP A 163 11.88 -10.93 24.32
C ASP A 163 11.40 -11.03 22.87
N LYS A 164 10.38 -10.25 22.50
CA LYS A 164 9.87 -10.19 21.12
C LYS A 164 10.63 -9.20 20.24
N ALA A 165 11.45 -8.33 20.82
CA ALA A 165 12.18 -7.33 20.04
C ALA A 165 13.14 -8.01 19.07
N ILE A 166 13.21 -7.51 17.84
CA ILE A 166 14.20 -7.88 16.83
C ILE A 166 15.58 -7.53 17.39
N LYS A 167 16.49 -8.50 17.30
CA LYS A 167 17.88 -8.40 17.74
C LYS A 167 18.84 -8.24 16.56
N THR A 168 18.63 -9.05 15.51
CA THR A 168 19.49 -9.12 14.33
C THR A 168 18.64 -9.24 13.08
N TYR A 169 19.21 -8.82 11.94
CA TYR A 169 18.59 -9.03 10.64
C TYR A 169 19.64 -9.28 9.56
N THR A 170 19.20 -9.79 8.42
CA THR A 170 19.97 -10.00 7.20
C THR A 170 19.17 -9.52 6.00
N LEU A 171 19.83 -8.91 5.02
CA LEU A 171 19.19 -8.35 3.82
C LEU A 171 19.20 -9.34 2.65
N GLY A 172 18.18 -9.23 1.79
CA GLY A 172 18.16 -9.82 0.46
C GLY A 172 18.45 -11.31 0.45
N VAL A 173 18.01 -12.03 1.48
CA VAL A 173 18.31 -13.46 1.64
C VAL A 173 17.55 -14.22 0.55
N PRO A 174 18.24 -14.77 -0.47
CA PRO A 174 17.58 -15.67 -1.40
C PRO A 174 17.21 -16.89 -0.59
N GLU A 175 15.92 -17.17 -0.49
CA GLU A 175 15.52 -18.34 0.27
C GLU A 175 16.17 -19.58 -0.37
N ASN A 176 16.27 -19.68 -1.69
CA ASN A 176 16.86 -20.84 -2.36
C ASN A 176 18.08 -20.49 -3.23
N PRO A 177 19.31 -20.67 -2.73
CA PRO A 177 20.40 -21.04 -3.61
C PRO A 177 20.18 -22.49 -4.09
N GLY A 178 19.70 -22.68 -5.32
CA GLY A 178 19.88 -23.96 -6.03
C GLY A 178 18.69 -24.92 -6.21
N VAL A 179 17.42 -24.49 -6.09
CA VAL A 179 16.28 -25.30 -6.59
C VAL A 179 15.84 -24.77 -7.95
N LEU A 180 16.24 -25.47 -9.02
CA LEU A 180 16.12 -25.05 -10.42
C LEU A 180 14.69 -24.77 -10.92
N ASN A 181 13.64 -25.24 -10.23
CA ASN A 181 12.24 -25.14 -10.68
C ASN A 181 11.32 -24.29 -9.79
N ASP A 182 11.81 -23.76 -8.66
CA ASP A 182 11.00 -22.93 -7.76
C ASP A 182 11.19 -21.44 -8.09
N LYS A 183 10.13 -20.63 -7.95
CA LYS A 183 10.30 -19.16 -7.92
C LYS A 183 11.17 -18.79 -6.71
N THR A 184 12.25 -18.04 -6.94
CA THR A 184 13.06 -17.46 -5.87
C THR A 184 12.18 -16.54 -5.04
N ALA A 185 11.93 -16.91 -3.79
CA ALA A 185 11.38 -16.02 -2.80
C ALA A 185 12.57 -15.27 -2.17
N ILE A 186 12.54 -13.95 -2.22
CA ILE A 186 13.53 -13.08 -1.59
C ILE A 186 12.71 -12.10 -0.77
N PHE A 187 12.79 -12.23 0.56
CA PHE A 187 12.34 -11.16 1.42
C PHE A 187 13.40 -10.08 1.44
N ASP A 188 12.98 -8.81 1.51
CA ASP A 188 13.92 -7.70 1.66
C ASP A 188 14.74 -7.83 2.95
N ILE A 189 14.07 -8.19 4.06
CA ILE A 189 14.72 -8.33 5.37
C ILE A 189 14.22 -9.58 6.09
N TYR A 190 15.16 -10.40 6.55
CA TYR A 190 14.91 -11.50 7.48
C TYR A 190 15.46 -11.13 8.86
N GLY A 191 14.56 -10.92 9.82
CA GLY A 191 14.87 -10.59 11.21
C GLY A 191 14.79 -11.79 12.14
N THR A 192 15.43 -11.67 13.31
CA THR A 192 15.34 -12.64 14.40
C THR A 192 15.16 -11.91 15.72
N THR A 193 14.17 -12.32 16.52
CA THR A 193 13.89 -11.72 17.83
C THR A 193 14.89 -12.16 18.89
N GLN A 194 14.86 -11.52 20.08
CA GLN A 194 15.65 -11.95 21.24
C GLN A 194 15.34 -13.41 21.63
N ALA A 195 14.10 -13.86 21.45
CA ALA A 195 13.69 -15.24 21.67
C ALA A 195 14.05 -16.22 20.52
N GLY A 196 14.71 -15.74 19.46
CA GLY A 196 15.07 -16.56 18.30
C GLY A 196 13.90 -16.80 17.33
N GLU A 197 12.82 -16.01 17.42
CA GLU A 197 11.66 -16.12 16.53
C GLU A 197 11.91 -15.37 15.21
N PRO A 198 11.50 -15.94 14.06
CA PRO A 198 11.67 -15.30 12.76
C PRO A 198 10.72 -14.10 12.56
N VAL A 199 11.25 -13.05 11.94
CA VAL A 199 10.49 -11.88 11.49
C VAL A 199 10.75 -11.67 10.00
N LEU A 200 9.70 -11.72 9.20
CA LEU A 200 9.75 -11.58 7.75
C LEU A 200 9.26 -10.20 7.39
N ILE A 201 10.07 -9.42 6.67
CA ILE A 201 9.71 -8.06 6.30
C ILE A 201 9.86 -7.89 4.79
N GLU A 202 8.80 -7.36 4.20
CA GLU A 202 8.72 -6.98 2.80
C GLU A 202 8.43 -5.48 2.70
N VAL A 203 9.26 -4.74 1.98
CA VAL A 203 8.97 -3.36 1.61
C VAL A 203 8.42 -3.40 0.19
N GLN A 204 7.13 -3.10 0.02
CA GLN A 204 6.49 -3.21 -1.28
C GLN A 204 5.79 -1.91 -1.67
N GLN A 205 6.22 -1.34 -2.80
CA GLN A 205 5.62 -0.12 -3.31
C GLN A 205 4.36 -0.31 -4.14
N ASN A 206 4.18 -1.48 -4.74
CA ASN A 206 3.18 -1.65 -5.78
C ASN A 206 1.89 -2.27 -5.30
N PHE A 207 0.80 -1.58 -5.67
CA PHE A 207 -0.50 -2.20 -5.77
C PHE A 207 -0.40 -3.37 -6.74
N ASN A 208 -0.57 -4.57 -6.21
CA ASN A 208 -0.54 -5.80 -6.98
C ASN A 208 -1.71 -6.65 -6.52
N THR A 209 -2.53 -7.12 -7.47
CA THR A 209 -3.67 -7.98 -7.17
C THR A 209 -3.23 -9.30 -6.53
N LEU A 210 -2.05 -9.79 -6.90
CA LEU A 210 -1.41 -11.00 -6.36
C LEU A 210 -0.48 -10.70 -5.16
N PHE A 211 -0.51 -9.49 -4.60
CA PHE A 211 0.32 -9.14 -3.44
C PHE A 211 0.10 -10.10 -2.27
N VAL A 212 -1.18 -10.35 -1.92
CA VAL A 212 -1.53 -11.24 -0.81
C VAL A 212 -1.06 -12.66 -1.11
N ASP A 213 -1.25 -13.15 -2.33
CA ASP A 213 -0.78 -14.48 -2.74
C ASP A 213 0.74 -14.62 -2.63
N ARG A 214 1.49 -13.59 -3.05
CA ARG A 214 2.95 -13.54 -2.90
C ARG A 214 3.36 -13.57 -1.44
N LEU A 215 2.73 -12.74 -0.60
CA LEU A 215 3.03 -12.66 0.81
C LEU A 215 2.78 -14.00 1.51
N ILE A 216 1.66 -14.66 1.20
CA ILE A 216 1.34 -15.99 1.72
C ILE A 216 2.31 -17.05 1.19
N TYR A 217 2.66 -16.99 -0.10
CA TYR A 217 3.65 -17.91 -0.71
C TYR A 217 5.00 -17.79 0.01
N TYR A 218 5.52 -16.59 0.21
CA TYR A 218 6.79 -16.39 0.92
C TYR A 218 6.71 -16.83 2.39
N THR A 219 5.61 -16.49 3.07
CA THR A 219 5.39 -16.92 4.47
C THR A 219 5.36 -18.45 4.59
N ALA A 220 4.66 -19.13 3.68
CA ALA A 220 4.58 -20.59 3.65
C ALA A 220 5.96 -21.24 3.41
N ARG A 221 6.80 -20.61 2.61
CA ARG A 221 8.17 -21.07 2.36
C ARG A 221 9.02 -21.02 3.62
N VAL A 222 8.97 -19.92 4.38
CA VAL A 222 9.66 -19.85 5.68
C VAL A 222 9.17 -20.93 6.63
N ILE A 223 7.85 -21.07 6.79
CA ILE A 223 7.24 -22.13 7.63
C ILE A 223 7.79 -23.50 7.26
N SER A 224 7.81 -23.82 5.96
CA SER A 224 8.26 -25.12 5.47
C SER A 224 9.72 -25.45 5.81
N ARG A 225 10.56 -24.43 6.01
CA ARG A 225 12.00 -24.58 6.28
C ARG A 225 12.33 -24.59 7.74
N THR A 226 11.49 -23.99 8.56
CA THR A 226 11.68 -23.92 10.01
C THR A 226 11.70 -25.31 10.62
N VAL A 227 10.85 -26.22 10.13
CA VAL A 227 10.81 -27.61 10.60
C VAL A 227 11.75 -28.48 9.76
N LYS A 228 12.75 -29.11 10.39
CA LYS A 228 13.65 -30.06 9.73
C LYS A 228 13.17 -31.50 9.93
N LYS A 229 13.72 -32.42 9.12
CA LYS A 229 13.45 -33.85 9.23
C LYS A 229 13.75 -34.32 10.67
N ALA A 230 12.82 -35.10 11.25
CA ALA A 230 12.89 -35.61 12.62
C ALA A 230 12.75 -34.57 13.75
N GLN A 231 12.26 -33.36 13.45
CA GLN A 231 11.81 -32.40 14.46
C GLN A 231 10.29 -32.43 14.61
N ASP A 232 9.78 -32.07 15.79
CA ASP A 232 8.36 -31.86 16.02
C ASP A 232 7.85 -30.66 15.22
N TYR A 233 6.57 -30.67 14.83
CA TYR A 233 5.89 -29.58 14.11
C TYR A 233 5.60 -28.35 15.00
N ASN A 234 6.40 -28.12 16.04
CA ASN A 234 6.26 -26.97 16.92
C ASN A 234 6.89 -25.73 16.27
N LEU A 235 6.11 -25.04 15.45
CA LEU A 235 6.53 -23.80 14.81
C LEU A 235 6.80 -22.69 15.86
N PRO A 236 7.81 -21.83 15.65
CA PRO A 236 7.97 -20.61 16.42
C PRO A 236 6.86 -19.61 16.06
N HIS A 237 6.78 -18.51 16.81
CA HIS A 237 6.00 -17.36 16.34
C HIS A 237 6.65 -16.78 15.09
N ILE A 238 5.86 -16.45 14.07
CA ILE A 238 6.32 -15.82 12.83
C ILE A 238 5.60 -14.48 12.70
N TYR A 239 6.39 -13.41 12.60
CA TYR A 239 5.89 -12.07 12.32
C TYR A 239 6.10 -11.78 10.84
N VAL A 240 5.10 -11.22 10.17
CA VAL A 240 5.21 -10.75 8.80
C VAL A 240 4.88 -9.26 8.80
N LEU A 241 5.77 -8.43 8.27
CA LEU A 241 5.55 -6.99 8.08
C LEU A 241 5.58 -6.68 6.59
N SER A 242 4.55 -6.01 6.10
CA SER A 242 4.60 -5.36 4.79
C SER A 242 4.39 -3.86 4.92
N ILE A 243 5.32 -3.08 4.36
CA ILE A 243 5.24 -1.63 4.32
C ILE A 243 4.81 -1.24 2.91
N LEU A 244 3.66 -0.61 2.81
CA LEU A 244 2.95 -0.31 1.57
C LEU A 244 3.00 1.19 1.31
N THR A 245 3.66 1.59 0.22
CA THR A 245 3.72 3.00 -0.23
C THR A 245 2.52 3.38 -1.11
N GLU A 246 1.66 2.41 -1.42
CA GLU A 246 0.38 2.57 -2.11
C GLU A 246 -0.77 1.96 -1.32
N ASN A 247 -1.98 2.44 -1.59
CA ASN A 247 -3.17 1.97 -0.90
C ASN A 247 -3.66 0.61 -1.47
N GLN A 248 -3.36 -0.48 -0.77
CA GLN A 248 -3.82 -1.83 -1.10
C GLN A 248 -5.29 -2.06 -0.71
N PHE A 249 -5.79 -1.36 0.33
CA PHE A 249 -7.14 -1.57 0.86
C PHE A 249 -8.00 -0.31 0.70
N PRO A 250 -8.35 0.14 -0.52
CA PRO A 250 -8.96 1.46 -0.76
C PRO A 250 -10.32 1.69 -0.08
N ARG A 251 -11.01 0.61 0.32
CA ARG A 251 -12.29 0.68 1.05
C ARG A 251 -12.11 1.00 2.54
N GLU A 252 -10.92 0.77 3.09
CA GLU A 252 -10.60 0.95 4.51
C GLU A 252 -9.83 2.25 4.72
N ARG A 253 -10.50 3.39 4.50
CA ARG A 253 -9.85 4.71 4.48
C ARG A 253 -9.30 5.16 5.83
N ASP A 254 -9.83 4.63 6.93
CA ASP A 254 -9.51 5.04 8.30
C ASP A 254 -8.57 4.05 9.00
N THR A 255 -8.08 3.05 8.27
CA THR A 255 -7.16 2.02 8.76
C THR A 255 -5.88 2.09 7.94
N TYR A 256 -4.78 2.48 8.57
CA TYR A 256 -3.45 2.42 7.95
C TYR A 256 -2.67 1.16 8.37
N LEU A 257 -2.92 0.65 9.58
CA LEU A 257 -2.31 -0.56 10.11
C LEU A 257 -3.34 -1.69 10.08
N HIS A 258 -3.07 -2.70 9.26
CA HIS A 258 -3.88 -3.91 9.17
C HIS A 258 -3.17 -5.04 9.88
N HIS A 259 -3.85 -5.66 10.83
CA HIS A 259 -3.36 -6.86 11.51
C HIS A 259 -4.23 -8.05 11.09
N ALA A 260 -3.64 -8.95 10.31
CA ALA A 260 -4.29 -10.16 9.82
C ALA A 260 -3.81 -11.37 10.62
N GLN A 261 -4.79 -12.20 11.03
CA GLN A 261 -4.59 -13.38 11.85
C GLN A 261 -5.42 -14.55 11.33
N LEU A 262 -4.98 -15.78 11.62
CA LEU A 262 -5.73 -16.97 11.23
C LEU A 262 -6.87 -17.25 12.21
N VAL A 263 -8.10 -17.10 11.72
CA VAL A 263 -9.33 -17.26 12.49
C VAL A 263 -10.16 -18.45 12.01
N ARG A 264 -10.80 -19.15 12.96
CA ARG A 264 -11.76 -20.23 12.70
C ARG A 264 -13.07 -19.89 13.40
N ASN A 265 -14.16 -19.79 12.64
CA ASN A 265 -15.49 -19.45 13.16
C ASN A 265 -15.50 -18.20 14.06
N ARG A 266 -14.76 -17.14 13.66
CA ARG A 266 -14.59 -15.88 14.42
C ARG A 266 -13.79 -16.00 15.73
N HIS A 267 -13.13 -17.12 15.96
CA HIS A 267 -12.20 -17.30 17.08
C HIS A 267 -10.78 -17.39 16.54
N LEU A 268 -9.82 -16.81 17.26
CA LEU A 268 -8.40 -16.98 16.97
C LEU A 268 -8.09 -18.47 16.96
N PHE A 269 -7.61 -18.97 15.83
CA PHE A 269 -7.34 -20.39 15.63
C PHE A 269 -5.86 -20.71 15.81
N TYR A 270 -5.00 -19.81 15.35
CA TYR A 270 -3.56 -19.97 15.42
C TYR A 270 -2.90 -18.65 15.78
N SER A 271 -2.18 -18.62 16.90
CA SER A 271 -1.65 -17.40 17.52
C SER A 271 -0.15 -17.18 17.30
N LYS A 272 0.48 -18.00 16.43
CA LYS A 272 1.92 -17.95 16.14
C LYS A 272 2.21 -17.40 14.73
N LEU A 273 1.23 -16.80 14.08
CA LEU A 273 1.39 -16.11 12.81
C LEU A 273 0.64 -14.79 12.89
N ASP A 274 1.39 -13.69 12.88
CA ASP A 274 0.84 -12.35 12.84
C ASP A 274 1.35 -11.63 11.57
N ILE A 275 0.41 -11.13 10.76
CA ILE A 275 0.71 -10.40 9.54
C ILE A 275 0.28 -8.94 9.72
N TYR A 276 1.23 -8.02 9.55
CA TYR A 276 1.04 -6.58 9.67
C TYR A 276 1.24 -5.92 8.30
N LEU A 277 0.28 -5.11 7.86
CA LEU A 277 0.35 -4.35 6.63
C LEU A 277 0.21 -2.86 6.99
N VAL A 278 1.17 -2.03 6.59
CA VAL A 278 1.23 -0.62 6.95
C VAL A 278 1.12 0.24 5.69
N GLU A 279 -0.02 0.92 5.48
CA GLU A 279 -0.24 1.85 4.37
C GLU A 279 0.18 3.27 4.77
N LEU A 280 1.36 3.70 4.33
CA LEU A 280 1.99 4.95 4.77
C LEU A 280 1.17 6.19 4.39
N GLU A 281 0.66 6.26 3.16
CA GLU A 281 -0.15 7.38 2.68
C GLU A 281 -1.45 7.54 3.49
N LYS A 282 -2.06 6.43 3.93
CA LYS A 282 -3.25 6.50 4.79
C LYS A 282 -2.92 7.03 6.17
N PHE A 283 -1.78 6.64 6.75
CA PHE A 283 -1.35 7.19 8.03
C PHE A 283 -1.31 8.73 7.97
N PHE A 284 -0.66 9.24 6.93
CA PHE A 284 -0.54 10.67 6.68
C PHE A 284 -1.89 11.37 6.45
N ALA A 285 -2.76 10.80 5.62
CA ALA A 285 -4.09 11.33 5.40
C ALA A 285 -4.99 11.27 6.66
N ILE A 286 -4.81 10.28 7.54
CA ILE A 286 -5.47 10.18 8.85
C ILE A 286 -4.96 11.28 9.78
N GLU A 287 -3.65 11.49 9.85
CA GLU A 287 -3.03 12.51 10.70
C GLU A 287 -3.51 13.93 10.36
N ASP A 288 -3.69 14.24 9.08
CA ASP A 288 -4.09 15.58 8.61
C ASP A 288 -5.51 15.96 9.01
N ARG A 289 -6.40 14.97 9.13
CA ARG A 289 -7.80 15.16 9.56
C ARG A 289 -8.03 14.89 11.05
N THR A 290 -7.02 14.39 11.76
CA THR A 290 -7.12 14.04 13.19
C THR A 290 -6.52 15.15 14.04
N LEU A 291 -7.30 15.64 15.01
CA LEU A 291 -6.85 16.65 15.98
C LEU A 291 -5.65 16.12 16.79
N PRO A 292 -4.64 16.95 17.10
CA PRO A 292 -3.41 16.52 17.78
C PRO A 292 -3.60 15.64 19.02
N GLU A 293 -4.58 15.98 19.86
CA GLU A 293 -4.92 15.27 21.09
C GLU A 293 -5.50 13.86 20.88
N ASN A 294 -6.01 13.58 19.68
CA ASN A 294 -6.62 12.29 19.32
C ASN A 294 -5.70 11.41 18.47
N ARG A 295 -4.49 11.90 18.15
CA ARG A 295 -3.52 11.17 17.34
C ARG A 295 -2.91 10.01 18.10
N GLU A 296 -2.59 8.93 17.38
CA GLU A 296 -1.98 7.72 17.95
C GLU A 296 -0.62 8.05 18.59
N GLN A 297 -0.37 7.58 19.82
CA GLN A 297 0.85 7.88 20.58
C GLN A 297 1.86 6.73 20.58
N SER A 298 1.75 5.78 19.65
CA SER A 298 2.67 4.66 19.55
C SER A 298 4.02 5.09 18.98
N ASP A 299 5.07 4.32 19.29
CA ASP A 299 6.39 4.55 18.69
C ASP A 299 6.34 4.44 17.15
N ARG A 300 5.45 3.63 16.58
CA ARG A 300 5.18 3.57 15.13
C ARG A 300 4.72 4.92 14.59
N ALA A 301 3.69 5.49 15.20
CA ALA A 301 3.11 6.75 14.73
C ALA A 301 4.13 7.89 14.91
N GLU A 302 4.85 7.93 16.03
CA GLU A 302 5.93 8.89 16.26
C GLU A 302 7.08 8.74 15.25
N MET A 303 7.45 7.51 14.89
CA MET A 303 8.43 7.22 13.85
C MET A 303 8.00 7.79 12.50
N LEU A 304 6.77 7.50 12.06
CA LEU A 304 6.24 7.99 10.78
C LEU A 304 6.10 9.51 10.77
N ARG A 305 5.80 10.13 11.91
CA ARG A 305 5.81 11.60 12.06
C ARG A 305 7.22 12.17 11.88
N ILE A 306 8.27 11.53 12.38
CA ILE A 306 9.65 11.98 12.15
C ILE A 306 9.97 12.01 10.66
N PHE A 307 9.59 10.98 9.90
CA PHE A 307 9.77 10.99 8.45
C PHE A 307 9.09 12.19 7.78
N ARG A 308 7.84 12.48 8.18
CA ARG A 308 7.12 13.66 7.70
C ARG A 308 7.78 14.96 8.16
N ASP A 309 8.21 15.05 9.40
CA ASP A 309 8.83 16.26 9.95
C ASP A 309 10.17 16.56 9.27
N VAL A 310 10.97 15.52 8.92
CA VAL A 310 12.17 15.67 8.08
C VAL A 310 11.79 16.14 6.68
N LEU A 311 10.75 15.54 6.08
CA LEU A 311 10.21 15.99 4.80
C LEU A 311 9.60 17.40 4.86
N GLU A 312 9.24 17.93 6.01
CA GLU A 312 8.67 19.28 6.13
C GLU A 312 9.71 20.28 6.67
N ASP A 313 10.98 19.86 6.79
CA ASP A 313 12.11 20.60 7.39
C ASP A 313 11.75 21.26 8.73
N LYS A 314 11.00 20.53 9.55
CA LYS A 314 10.67 20.96 10.91
C LYS A 314 11.84 20.68 11.85
N ASP A 315 11.90 21.46 12.90
CA ASP A 315 12.82 21.20 14.01
C ASP A 315 12.39 19.91 14.75
N ILE A 316 13.30 18.95 14.83
CA ILE A 316 13.07 17.65 15.49
C ILE A 316 14.03 17.58 16.68
N PRO A 317 13.53 17.41 17.91
CA PRO A 317 14.39 17.25 19.07
C PRO A 317 15.37 16.09 18.88
N GLU A 318 16.67 16.35 19.08
CA GLU A 318 17.73 15.35 18.87
C GLU A 318 17.49 14.07 19.69
N GLU A 319 16.97 14.22 20.91
CA GLU A 319 16.62 13.09 21.79
C GLU A 319 15.51 12.22 21.20
N LYS A 320 14.52 12.84 20.52
CA LYS A 320 13.46 12.10 19.83
C LYS A 320 14.04 11.31 18.66
N LEU A 321 14.96 11.92 17.92
CA LEU A 321 15.61 11.30 16.77
C LEU A 321 16.52 10.13 17.20
N LYS A 322 17.35 10.31 18.23
CA LYS A 322 18.18 9.23 18.82
C LYS A 322 17.36 8.08 19.37
N ARG A 323 16.20 8.38 20.00
CA ARG A 323 15.33 7.35 20.59
C ARG A 323 14.73 6.44 19.51
N LEU A 324 14.21 7.02 18.43
CA LEU A 324 13.43 6.29 17.44
C LEU A 324 14.24 5.84 16.21
N LEU A 325 15.26 6.61 15.82
CA LEU A 325 16.13 6.31 14.68
C LEU A 325 17.59 6.47 15.15
N ASP A 326 18.28 7.46 14.60
CA ASP A 326 19.59 7.93 15.02
C ASP A 326 19.77 9.38 14.56
N LYS A 327 20.74 10.06 15.17
CA LYS A 327 21.03 11.48 14.94
C LYS A 327 21.33 11.86 13.48
N ASP A 328 21.75 10.90 12.65
CA ASP A 328 22.16 11.15 11.27
C ASP A 328 21.00 10.99 10.29
N PHE A 329 19.84 10.50 10.72
CA PHE A 329 18.70 10.22 9.83
C PHE A 329 18.27 11.44 9.00
N ALA A 330 18.15 12.62 9.62
CA ALA A 330 17.78 13.83 8.88
C ALA A 330 18.82 14.21 7.81
N ASN A 331 20.12 13.95 8.07
CA ASN A 331 21.18 14.19 7.09
C ASN A 331 21.15 13.17 5.96
N ASP A 332 20.87 11.90 6.28
CA ASP A 332 20.80 10.83 5.29
C ASP A 332 19.63 10.99 4.32
N VAL A 333 18.53 11.64 4.73
CA VAL A 333 17.39 11.97 3.85
C VAL A 333 17.71 13.14 2.91
N SER A 334 18.80 13.86 3.11
CA SER A 334 19.19 14.96 2.24
C SER A 334 19.70 14.46 0.88
N PHE A 335 19.38 15.19 -0.20
CA PHE A 335 19.95 14.95 -1.52
C PHE A 335 21.48 14.91 -1.56
N LYS A 336 22.15 15.51 -0.58
CA LYS A 336 23.62 15.49 -0.45
C LYS A 336 24.19 14.10 -0.14
N GLY A 337 23.38 13.22 0.47
CA GLY A 337 23.78 11.86 0.82
C GLY A 337 23.80 10.87 -0.34
N TYR A 338 23.25 11.25 -1.50
CA TYR A 338 23.06 10.36 -2.64
C TYR A 338 23.95 10.75 -3.81
N THR A 339 24.45 9.78 -4.58
CA THR A 339 25.11 10.07 -5.86
C THR A 339 24.06 10.25 -6.96
N ASP A 340 24.41 10.96 -8.03
CA ASP A 340 23.56 11.15 -9.21
C ASP A 340 23.16 9.79 -9.78
N GLU A 341 24.13 8.88 -9.93
CA GLU A 341 23.90 7.50 -10.39
C GLU A 341 22.85 6.77 -9.54
N THR A 342 22.92 6.90 -8.21
CA THR A 342 21.95 6.24 -7.32
C THR A 342 20.53 6.78 -7.53
N LEU A 343 20.40 8.11 -7.66
CA LEU A 343 19.10 8.75 -7.87
C LEU A 343 18.55 8.46 -9.27
N LEU A 344 19.39 8.43 -10.29
CA LEU A 344 18.99 8.09 -11.65
C LEU A 344 18.49 6.64 -11.75
N ASN A 345 19.20 5.70 -11.11
CA ASN A 345 18.76 4.30 -11.04
C ASN A 345 17.41 4.15 -10.35
N GLU A 346 17.16 4.92 -9.27
CA GLU A 346 15.86 4.92 -8.60
C GLU A 346 14.76 5.50 -9.50
N VAL A 347 15.08 6.61 -10.19
CA VAL A 347 14.16 7.25 -11.14
C VAL A 347 13.76 6.30 -12.26
N ASP A 348 14.73 5.57 -12.84
CA ASP A 348 14.47 4.57 -13.88
C ASP A 348 13.58 3.45 -13.35
N GLY A 349 13.94 2.84 -12.21
CA GLY A 349 13.17 1.76 -11.60
C GLY A 349 11.73 2.17 -11.26
N MET A 350 11.53 3.41 -10.80
CA MET A 350 10.19 3.94 -10.56
C MET A 350 9.41 4.20 -11.85
N THR A 351 10.07 4.68 -12.89
CA THR A 351 9.40 5.09 -14.13
C THR A 351 8.95 3.88 -14.93
N ASP A 352 9.80 2.85 -15.03
CA ASP A 352 9.45 1.54 -15.59
C ASP A 352 8.21 0.97 -14.90
N MET A 353 8.21 1.02 -13.57
CA MET A 353 7.10 0.57 -12.74
C MET A 353 5.80 1.38 -12.95
N LEU A 354 5.90 2.70 -13.13
CA LEU A 354 4.75 3.55 -13.44
C LEU A 354 4.15 3.20 -14.80
N TYR A 355 4.98 2.91 -15.81
CA TYR A 355 4.52 2.48 -17.13
C TYR A 355 3.82 1.12 -17.05
N GLU A 356 4.39 0.14 -16.33
CA GLU A 356 3.76 -1.16 -16.10
C GLU A 356 2.39 -1.03 -15.41
N LYS A 357 2.30 -0.15 -14.40
CA LYS A 357 1.05 0.09 -13.66
C LYS A 357 0.00 0.78 -14.54
N GLN A 358 0.39 1.74 -15.36
CA GLN A 358 -0.53 2.37 -16.33
C GLN A 358 -1.03 1.35 -17.35
N GLY A 359 -0.14 0.51 -17.90
CA GLY A 359 -0.51 -0.57 -18.81
C GLY A 359 -1.49 -1.55 -18.16
N SER A 360 -1.18 -2.03 -16.96
CA SER A 360 -2.03 -2.98 -16.21
C SER A 360 -3.38 -2.38 -15.80
N TYR A 361 -3.42 -1.10 -15.41
CA TYR A 361 -4.67 -0.42 -15.04
C TYR A 361 -5.56 -0.16 -16.26
N LEU A 362 -4.97 0.26 -17.39
CA LEU A 362 -5.70 0.41 -18.65
C LEU A 362 -6.25 -0.94 -19.11
N GLN A 363 -5.44 -1.99 -19.06
CA GLN A 363 -5.85 -3.35 -19.39
C GLN A 363 -6.97 -3.85 -18.47
N GLY A 364 -6.81 -3.75 -17.14
CA GLY A 364 -7.84 -4.21 -16.20
C GLY A 364 -9.16 -3.44 -16.27
N LYS A 365 -9.12 -2.14 -16.61
CA LYS A 365 -10.32 -1.35 -16.85
C LYS A 365 -11.01 -1.74 -18.15
N ASP A 366 -10.24 -2.05 -19.19
CA ASP A 366 -10.78 -2.53 -20.45
C ASP A 366 -11.32 -3.96 -20.29
N ASP A 367 -10.66 -4.83 -19.51
CA ASP A 367 -11.13 -6.16 -19.16
C ASP A 367 -12.44 -6.11 -18.37
N GLU A 368 -12.57 -5.27 -17.33
CA GLU A 368 -13.83 -5.09 -16.57
C GLU A 368 -14.97 -4.60 -17.48
N ARG A 369 -14.67 -3.66 -18.39
CA ARG A 369 -15.64 -3.17 -19.37
C ARG A 369 -16.05 -4.27 -20.35
N ASN A 370 -15.11 -5.10 -20.77
CA ASN A 370 -15.34 -6.23 -21.65
C ASN A 370 -16.18 -7.31 -20.94
N GLU A 371 -15.90 -7.63 -19.69
CA GLU A 371 -16.69 -8.57 -18.87
C GLU A 371 -18.14 -8.10 -18.71
N ILE A 372 -18.34 -6.81 -18.36
CA ILE A 372 -19.68 -6.22 -18.26
C ILE A 372 -20.37 -6.24 -19.63
N ALA A 373 -19.66 -5.94 -20.72
CA ALA A 373 -20.21 -5.98 -22.07
C ALA A 373 -20.63 -7.39 -22.47
N ILE A 374 -19.84 -8.42 -22.17
CA ILE A 374 -20.13 -9.84 -22.43
C ILE A 374 -21.36 -10.29 -21.64
N ALA A 375 -21.47 -9.92 -20.36
CA ALA A 375 -22.63 -10.25 -19.53
C ALA A 375 -23.91 -9.60 -20.10
N MET A 376 -23.85 -8.33 -20.49
CA MET A 376 -24.98 -7.63 -21.10
C MET A 376 -25.36 -8.20 -22.48
N LEU A 377 -24.37 -8.60 -23.30
CA LEU A 377 -24.62 -9.29 -24.58
C LEU A 377 -25.35 -10.63 -24.35
N ALA A 378 -24.96 -11.39 -23.32
CA ALA A 378 -25.62 -12.65 -22.95
C ALA A 378 -27.06 -12.44 -22.46
N GLU A 379 -27.35 -11.31 -21.83
CA GLU A 379 -28.71 -10.90 -21.41
C GLU A 379 -29.56 -10.34 -22.57
N GLY A 380 -28.98 -10.17 -23.76
CA GLY A 380 -29.67 -9.69 -24.95
C GLY A 380 -29.82 -8.16 -25.03
N ASP A 381 -29.01 -7.40 -24.30
CA ASP A 381 -29.01 -5.94 -24.36
C ASP A 381 -28.51 -5.42 -25.72
N SER A 382 -29.01 -4.25 -26.15
CA SER A 382 -28.61 -3.65 -27.42
C SER A 382 -27.17 -3.12 -27.39
N ILE A 383 -26.47 -3.23 -28.52
CA ILE A 383 -25.07 -2.75 -28.69
C ILE A 383 -24.93 -1.28 -28.27
N GLU A 384 -25.91 -0.44 -28.60
CA GLU A 384 -25.94 0.99 -28.23
C GLU A 384 -26.04 1.19 -26.71
N LYS A 385 -26.85 0.38 -26.03
CA LYS A 385 -26.98 0.42 -24.56
C LYS A 385 -25.68 -0.03 -23.91
N ILE A 386 -25.06 -1.09 -24.43
CA ILE A 386 -23.81 -1.64 -23.92
C ILE A 386 -22.68 -0.62 -24.09
N ALA A 387 -22.48 -0.09 -25.30
CA ALA A 387 -21.48 0.93 -25.60
C ALA A 387 -21.62 2.16 -24.68
N ARG A 388 -22.85 2.60 -24.40
CA ARG A 388 -23.11 3.72 -23.49
C ARG A 388 -22.76 3.40 -22.03
N VAL A 389 -23.08 2.21 -21.55
CA VAL A 389 -22.88 1.80 -20.14
C VAL A 389 -21.42 1.49 -19.85
N THR A 390 -20.75 0.72 -20.73
CA THR A 390 -19.35 0.32 -20.56
C THR A 390 -18.37 1.38 -21.06
N LYS A 391 -18.86 2.35 -21.86
CA LYS A 391 -18.07 3.37 -22.56
C LYS A 391 -17.09 2.79 -23.59
N LEU A 392 -17.37 1.59 -24.09
CA LEU A 392 -16.68 0.99 -25.24
C LEU A 392 -17.24 1.57 -26.55
N SER A 393 -16.46 1.50 -27.64
CA SER A 393 -17.00 1.83 -28.96
C SER A 393 -17.97 0.74 -29.43
N GLU A 394 -18.96 1.09 -30.24
CA GLU A 394 -19.87 0.07 -30.82
C GLU A 394 -19.11 -0.97 -31.64
N ASN A 395 -17.98 -0.59 -32.26
CA ASN A 395 -17.12 -1.51 -32.99
C ASN A 395 -16.47 -2.56 -32.07
N ASP A 396 -16.06 -2.17 -30.87
CA ASP A 396 -15.46 -3.09 -29.90
C ASP A 396 -16.51 -4.03 -29.31
N VAL A 397 -17.71 -3.54 -29.05
CA VAL A 397 -18.85 -4.38 -28.64
C VAL A 397 -19.23 -5.40 -29.73
N ARG A 398 -19.20 -5.00 -31.01
CA ARG A 398 -19.43 -5.92 -32.15
C ARG A 398 -18.35 -7.00 -32.27
N LYS A 399 -17.09 -6.68 -31.96
CA LYS A 399 -16.00 -7.67 -31.95
C LYS A 399 -16.24 -8.71 -30.85
N LEU A 400 -16.55 -8.26 -29.64
CA LEU A 400 -16.88 -9.16 -28.51
C LEU A 400 -18.09 -10.07 -28.84
N GLN A 401 -19.12 -9.53 -29.50
CA GLN A 401 -20.26 -10.31 -29.96
C GLN A 401 -19.86 -11.37 -31.00
N ALA A 402 -18.99 -11.01 -31.96
CA ALA A 402 -18.51 -11.95 -32.97
C ALA A 402 -17.62 -13.05 -32.37
N GLU A 403 -16.84 -12.74 -31.34
CA GLU A 403 -16.01 -13.70 -30.59
C GLU A 403 -16.87 -14.68 -29.79
N GLN A 404 -17.91 -14.19 -29.10
CA GLN A 404 -18.86 -15.03 -28.36
C GLN A 404 -19.61 -16.02 -29.27
N VAL A 405 -20.01 -15.57 -30.46
CA VAL A 405 -20.65 -16.43 -31.48
C VAL A 405 -19.67 -17.51 -31.97
N ARG A 406 -18.39 -17.17 -32.16
CA ARG A 406 -17.35 -18.13 -32.57
C ARG A 406 -17.08 -19.18 -31.50
N GLU A 407 -17.02 -18.79 -30.22
CA GLU A 407 -16.83 -19.74 -29.11
C GLU A 407 -18.01 -20.70 -28.99
N THR A 408 -19.25 -20.21 -29.07
CA THR A 408 -20.46 -21.06 -29.08
C THR A 408 -20.61 -21.95 -30.32
N ALA A 409 -19.94 -21.63 -31.43
CA ALA A 409 -19.92 -22.45 -32.63
C ALA A 409 -18.81 -23.52 -32.61
N SER A 410 -17.86 -23.42 -31.66
CA SER A 410 -16.72 -24.32 -31.51
C SER A 410 -16.83 -25.32 -30.35
N ALA A 411 -17.81 -25.11 -29.46
CA ALA A 411 -18.22 -26.01 -28.37
C ALA A 411 -19.43 -26.85 -28.81
#